data_AF-A0A1E5QAZ0-F1
#
_entry.id   AF-A0A1E5QAZ0-F1
#
_cell.length_a   1.000
_cell.length_b   1.000
_cell.length_c   1.000
_cell.angle_alpha   90.00
_cell.angle_beta   90.00
_cell.angle_gamma   90.00
#
_symmetry.space_group_name_H-M   'P 1'
#
loop_
_entity.id
_entity.type
_entity.pdbx_description
1 polymer ?
#
loop_
_entity_poly.entity_id
_entity_poly.type
_entity_poly.pdbx_seq_one_letter_code
_entity_poly.pdbx_strand_id
1 'polypeptide(L)'
;MHIQRPPVLAAPVLTILVTALALIAATPGAQADGAFPPITNPDVVRECSDCHLLYRPEMLPAASWKAIMGNLGAHFGEDATLAEPLRTDIEAYHVSHASDVSGARQAQKFLKGVDLKNPPIRISATPRFTRKHDELDPAVFTTKDVGSKAHCNACHREAKDGLFDEDTVKIPGYINLPFGINIKPLW
;
A
#
# COMPACT_ATOMS: atom_id res chain seq x y z
N MET A 1 63.89 -9.95 69.78
CA MET A 1 63.80 -11.09 68.85
C MET A 1 62.39 -11.16 68.28
N HIS A 2 62.32 -11.34 66.98
CA HIS A 2 61.14 -11.25 66.10
C HIS A 2 59.87 -11.95 66.63
N ILE A 3 58.69 -11.47 66.24
CA ILE A 3 57.76 -12.16 65.31
C ILE A 3 56.43 -11.38 65.18
N GLN A 4 56.23 -10.85 63.96
CA GLN A 4 55.03 -10.80 63.12
C GLN A 4 53.66 -10.38 63.70
N ARG A 5 53.09 -9.30 63.11
CA ARG A 5 51.64 -9.06 63.05
C ARG A 5 51.15 -9.27 61.60
N PRO A 6 49.98 -9.89 61.38
CA PRO A 6 49.48 -10.35 60.08
C PRO A 6 48.96 -9.22 59.16
N PRO A 7 48.78 -9.48 57.85
CA PRO A 7 48.32 -8.49 56.89
C PRO A 7 46.81 -8.25 57.00
N VAL A 8 46.38 -7.00 56.93
CA VAL A 8 44.96 -6.65 56.77
C VAL A 8 44.74 -6.33 55.29
N LEU A 9 44.05 -7.24 54.61
CA LEU A 9 43.61 -7.09 53.22
C LEU A 9 42.42 -6.12 53.14
N ALA A 10 42.44 -5.30 52.09
CA ALA A 10 41.44 -4.31 51.75
C ALA A 10 40.09 -4.92 51.36
N ALA A 11 38.99 -4.21 51.64
CA ALA A 11 37.69 -4.45 51.04
C ALA A 11 37.29 -3.23 50.19
N PRO A 12 36.96 -3.39 48.90
CA PRO A 12 36.53 -2.28 48.06
C PRO A 12 35.04 -1.97 48.29
N VAL A 13 34.72 -0.69 48.34
CA VAL A 13 33.36 -0.15 48.42
C VAL A 13 32.65 -0.40 47.09
N LEU A 14 31.66 -1.29 47.10
CA LEU A 14 30.84 -1.63 45.93
C LEU A 14 29.80 -0.54 45.69
N THR A 15 29.98 0.26 44.63
CA THR A 15 29.02 1.29 44.20
C THR A 15 27.88 0.63 43.43
N ILE A 16 26.68 0.59 44.01
CA ILE A 16 25.47 0.07 43.34
C ILE A 16 24.82 1.22 42.56
N LEU A 17 24.94 1.21 41.23
CA LEU A 17 24.19 2.08 40.32
C LEU A 17 22.83 1.46 40.02
N VAL A 18 21.75 2.09 40.51
CA VAL A 18 20.37 1.72 40.18
C VAL A 18 19.96 2.46 38.91
N THR A 19 19.86 1.76 37.79
CA THR A 19 19.28 2.29 36.56
C THR A 19 17.79 1.98 36.50
N ALA A 20 16.95 3.02 36.62
CA ALA A 20 15.51 2.92 36.43
C ALA A 20 15.20 2.95 34.91
N LEU A 21 14.74 1.82 34.37
CA LEU A 21 14.31 1.70 32.98
C LEU A 21 12.81 2.06 32.89
N ALA A 22 12.50 3.24 32.36
CA ALA A 22 11.12 3.64 32.09
C ALA A 22 10.58 2.87 30.87
N LEU A 23 9.61 1.98 31.09
CA LEU A 23 8.83 1.36 30.01
C LEU A 23 7.88 2.41 29.42
N ILE A 24 8.22 2.93 28.25
CA ILE A 24 7.29 3.69 27.41
C ILE A 24 6.34 2.67 26.79
N ALA A 25 5.10 2.60 27.30
CA ALA A 25 4.04 1.89 26.62
C ALA A 25 3.69 2.66 25.33
N ALA A 26 3.99 2.06 24.17
CA ALA A 26 3.50 2.56 22.90
C ALA A 26 1.96 2.49 22.93
N THR A 27 1.30 3.65 22.96
CA THR A 27 -0.11 3.73 22.64
C THR A 27 -0.26 3.30 21.17
N PRO A 28 -1.26 2.49 20.80
CA PRO A 28 -1.62 2.32 19.41
C PRO A 28 -2.17 3.67 18.93
N GLY A 29 -1.29 4.51 18.39
CA GLY A 29 -1.67 5.64 17.56
C GLY A 29 -2.50 5.12 16.38
N ALA A 30 -3.39 5.98 15.88
CA ALA A 30 -4.26 5.80 14.72
C ALA A 30 -3.79 4.65 13.79
N GLN A 31 -4.64 3.63 13.64
CA GLN A 31 -4.37 2.53 12.72
C GLN A 31 -4.31 3.08 11.29
N ALA A 32 -3.09 3.39 10.84
CA ALA A 32 -2.78 3.65 9.45
C ALA A 32 -3.47 2.58 8.61
N ASP A 33 -4.06 2.98 7.49
CA ASP A 33 -4.61 2.02 6.53
C ASP A 33 -3.43 1.22 6.00
N GLY A 34 -3.16 0.06 6.64
CA GLY A 34 -1.91 -0.69 6.46
C GLY A 34 -1.61 -0.97 4.99
N ALA A 35 -0.31 -1.07 4.67
CA ALA A 35 0.15 -1.29 3.31
C ALA A 35 -0.48 -2.55 2.70
N PHE A 36 -0.70 -2.51 1.39
CA PHE A 36 -0.93 -3.74 0.64
C PHE A 36 0.29 -4.67 0.74
N PRO A 37 0.09 -5.99 0.69
CA PRO A 37 1.20 -6.92 0.54
C PRO A 37 2.10 -6.54 -0.65
N PRO A 38 3.43 -6.68 -0.52
CA PRO A 38 4.33 -6.42 -1.63
C PRO A 38 4.16 -7.50 -2.70
N ILE A 39 4.30 -7.11 -3.96
CA ILE A 39 4.33 -8.06 -5.08
C ILE A 39 5.72 -8.67 -5.16
N THR A 40 5.79 -9.99 -5.11
CA THR A 40 7.04 -10.75 -5.00
C THR A 40 7.42 -11.48 -6.29
N ASN A 41 6.49 -11.63 -7.24
CA ASN A 41 6.78 -12.20 -8.55
C ASN A 41 7.47 -11.15 -9.44
N PRO A 42 8.71 -11.37 -9.89
CA PRO A 42 9.46 -10.38 -10.68
C PRO A 42 8.88 -10.14 -12.07
N ASP A 43 8.24 -11.14 -12.67
CA ASP A 43 7.59 -11.01 -13.98
C ASP A 43 6.34 -10.13 -13.89
N VAL A 44 5.57 -10.27 -12.82
CA VAL A 44 4.44 -9.36 -12.53
C VAL A 44 4.95 -7.93 -12.35
N VAL A 45 6.03 -7.74 -11.59
CA VAL A 45 6.62 -6.40 -11.39
C VAL A 45 7.05 -5.80 -12.72
N ARG A 46 7.76 -6.57 -13.55
CA ARG A 46 8.29 -6.11 -14.83
C ARG A 46 7.17 -5.77 -15.80
N GLU A 47 6.34 -6.74 -16.16
CA GLU A 47 5.35 -6.59 -17.23
C GLU A 47 4.19 -5.65 -16.85
N CYS A 48 3.76 -5.66 -15.58
CA CYS A 48 2.58 -4.90 -15.16
C CYS A 48 2.90 -3.50 -14.61
N SER A 49 4.15 -3.05 -14.71
CA SER A 49 4.58 -1.69 -14.33
C SER A 49 5.10 -0.82 -15.48
N ASP A 50 5.15 -1.37 -16.69
CA ASP A 50 5.73 -0.68 -17.86
C ASP A 50 4.92 0.54 -18.32
N CYS A 51 3.59 0.53 -18.14
CA CYS A 51 2.70 1.60 -18.64
C CYS A 51 1.99 2.38 -17.53
N HIS A 52 1.73 1.76 -16.39
CA HIS A 52 1.01 2.37 -15.27
C HIS A 52 1.58 1.89 -13.94
N LEU A 53 1.07 2.45 -12.83
CA LEU A 53 1.39 1.97 -11.50
C LEU A 53 1.17 0.45 -11.41
N LEU A 54 2.09 -0.27 -10.78
CA LEU A 54 1.91 -1.68 -10.48
C LEU A 54 0.76 -1.88 -9.47
N TYR A 55 -0.45 -2.12 -9.99
CA TYR A 55 -1.63 -2.32 -9.17
C TYR A 55 -1.57 -3.59 -8.34
N ARG A 56 -2.10 -3.52 -7.12
CA ARG A 56 -2.06 -4.63 -6.17
C ARG A 56 -3.17 -5.65 -6.50
N PRO A 57 -2.88 -6.96 -6.53
CA PRO A 57 -3.88 -8.00 -6.80
C PRO A 57 -5.11 -7.89 -5.90
N GLU A 58 -4.92 -7.47 -4.65
CA GLU A 58 -5.97 -7.32 -3.65
C GLU A 58 -7.00 -6.22 -3.96
N MET A 59 -6.81 -5.43 -5.02
CA MET A 59 -7.73 -4.36 -5.41
C MET A 59 -8.91 -4.86 -6.27
N LEU A 60 -8.83 -6.07 -6.83
CA LEU A 60 -9.87 -6.68 -7.66
C LEU A 60 -10.06 -8.16 -7.31
N PRO A 61 -11.26 -8.72 -7.52
CA PRO A 61 -11.50 -10.15 -7.35
C PRO A 61 -10.86 -10.97 -8.47
N ALA A 62 -10.67 -12.27 -8.23
CA ALA A 62 -10.00 -13.18 -9.15
C ALA A 62 -10.65 -13.20 -10.54
N ALA A 63 -11.98 -13.12 -10.60
CA ALA A 63 -12.74 -13.09 -11.86
C ALA A 63 -12.41 -11.86 -12.72
N SER A 64 -12.16 -10.69 -12.10
CA SER A 64 -11.71 -9.48 -12.81
C SER A 64 -10.32 -9.65 -13.40
N TRP A 65 -9.38 -10.22 -12.63
CA TRP A 65 -8.02 -10.48 -13.12
C TRP A 65 -7.99 -11.45 -14.29
N LYS A 66 -8.78 -12.54 -14.23
CA LYS A 66 -8.94 -13.46 -15.35
C LYS A 66 -9.48 -12.77 -16.61
N ALA A 67 -10.48 -11.89 -16.44
CA ALA A 67 -11.04 -11.14 -17.56
C ALA A 67 -10.02 -10.19 -18.20
N ILE A 68 -9.17 -9.53 -17.39
CA ILE A 68 -8.10 -8.65 -17.87
C ILE A 68 -7.03 -9.46 -18.61
N MET A 69 -6.51 -10.51 -17.97
CA MET A 69 -5.41 -11.34 -18.52
C MET A 69 -5.83 -12.12 -19.76
N GLY A 70 -7.11 -12.51 -19.85
CA GLY A 70 -7.66 -13.20 -21.02
C GLY A 70 -7.86 -12.30 -22.25
N ASN A 71 -7.65 -10.99 -22.15
CA ASN A 71 -7.89 -10.05 -23.25
C ASN A 71 -6.86 -8.91 -23.32
N LEU A 72 -5.59 -9.22 -23.07
CA LEU A 72 -4.50 -8.24 -23.08
C LEU A 72 -4.28 -7.55 -24.45
N GLY A 73 -4.67 -8.19 -25.55
CA GLY A 73 -4.63 -7.57 -26.89
C GLY A 73 -5.60 -6.39 -27.06
N ALA A 74 -6.53 -6.20 -26.13
CA ALA A 74 -7.44 -5.05 -26.07
C ALA A 74 -7.42 -4.42 -24.66
N HIS A 75 -6.22 -4.21 -24.13
CA HIS A 75 -6.00 -3.67 -22.79
C HIS A 75 -6.25 -2.15 -22.74
N PHE A 76 -7.53 -1.78 -22.68
CA PHE A 76 -7.97 -0.39 -22.48
C PHE A 76 -7.49 0.63 -23.52
N GLY A 77 -7.30 0.19 -24.76
CA GLY A 77 -6.83 1.02 -25.88
C GLY A 77 -5.39 0.73 -26.30
N GLU A 78 -4.69 -0.10 -25.54
CA GLU A 78 -3.33 -0.57 -25.84
C GLU A 78 -3.31 -2.09 -26.06
N ASP A 79 -2.29 -2.58 -26.75
CA ASP A 79 -1.98 -4.00 -26.85
C ASP A 79 -0.90 -4.34 -25.81
N ALA A 80 -1.29 -5.06 -24.76
CA ALA A 80 -0.42 -5.53 -23.68
C ALA A 80 -0.17 -7.05 -23.77
N THR A 81 -0.31 -7.64 -24.97
CA THR A 81 -0.19 -9.10 -25.16
C THR A 81 1.17 -9.61 -24.69
N LEU A 82 1.13 -10.71 -23.94
CA LEU A 82 2.32 -11.41 -23.44
C LEU A 82 2.39 -12.82 -24.05
N ALA A 83 3.58 -13.41 -24.07
CA ALA A 83 3.75 -14.81 -24.43
C ALA A 83 2.97 -15.71 -23.46
N GLU A 84 2.34 -16.76 -23.99
CA GLU A 84 1.39 -17.61 -23.26
C GLU A 84 1.89 -18.16 -21.90
N PRO A 85 3.13 -18.68 -21.78
CA PRO A 85 3.65 -19.13 -20.47
C PRO A 85 3.71 -18.01 -19.44
N LEU A 86 4.16 -16.82 -19.85
CA LEU A 86 4.31 -15.64 -19.01
C LEU A 86 2.96 -15.05 -18.62
N ARG A 87 2.04 -14.95 -19.59
CA ARG A 87 0.64 -14.52 -19.38
C ARG A 87 -0.04 -15.39 -18.33
N THR A 88 0.14 -16.72 -18.42
CA THR A 88 -0.45 -17.69 -17.48
C THR A 88 0.13 -17.57 -16.07
N ASP A 89 1.45 -17.37 -15.94
CA ASP A 89 2.10 -17.19 -14.63
C ASP A 89 1.63 -15.91 -13.93
N ILE A 90 1.58 -14.79 -14.67
CA ILE A 90 1.10 -13.50 -14.16
C ILE A 90 -0.38 -13.59 -13.76
N GLU A 91 -1.21 -14.25 -14.57
CA GLU A 91 -2.62 -14.49 -14.23
C GLU A 91 -2.77 -15.30 -12.94
N ALA A 92 -2.02 -16.39 -12.80
CA ALA A 92 -2.03 -17.22 -11.60
C ALA A 92 -1.60 -16.44 -10.36
N TYR A 93 -0.60 -15.56 -10.49
CA TYR A 93 -0.18 -14.68 -9.39
C TYR A 93 -1.31 -13.73 -8.97
N HIS A 94 -1.90 -13.00 -9.90
CA HIS A 94 -2.99 -12.08 -9.60
C HIS A 94 -4.21 -12.78 -9.00
N VAL A 95 -4.58 -13.94 -9.53
CA VAL A 95 -5.73 -14.73 -9.05
C VAL A 95 -5.49 -15.25 -7.62
N SER A 96 -4.29 -15.73 -7.30
CA SER A 96 -3.97 -16.27 -5.96
C SER A 96 -3.87 -15.20 -4.87
N HIS A 97 -3.72 -13.92 -5.24
CA HIS A 97 -3.63 -12.79 -4.32
C HIS A 97 -4.83 -11.84 -4.42
N ALA A 98 -5.87 -12.22 -5.17
CA ALA A 98 -7.02 -11.38 -5.45
C ALA A 98 -7.83 -10.99 -4.19
N SER A 99 -8.68 -9.98 -4.30
CA SER A 99 -9.44 -9.42 -3.17
C SER A 99 -10.36 -10.43 -2.46
N ASP A 100 -10.88 -11.41 -3.21
CA ASP A 100 -11.75 -12.50 -2.76
C ASP A 100 -10.98 -13.76 -2.32
N VAL A 101 -9.64 -13.72 -2.36
CA VAL A 101 -8.75 -14.82 -1.97
C VAL A 101 -7.84 -14.41 -0.80
N SER A 102 -7.25 -13.22 -0.88
CA SER A 102 -6.29 -12.72 0.10
C SER A 102 -6.94 -12.40 1.45
N GLY A 103 -6.31 -12.88 2.52
CA GLY A 103 -6.68 -12.54 3.91
C GLY A 103 -6.26 -11.13 4.35
N ALA A 104 -5.58 -10.36 3.49
CA ALA A 104 -5.11 -9.02 3.83
C ALA A 104 -6.29 -8.08 4.13
N ARG A 105 -6.13 -7.20 5.13
CA ARG A 105 -7.15 -6.22 5.52
C ARG A 105 -7.59 -5.33 4.34
N GLN A 106 -6.65 -4.97 3.46
CA GLN A 106 -6.94 -4.13 2.30
C GLN A 106 -7.75 -4.88 1.23
N ALA A 107 -7.51 -6.18 1.01
CA ALA A 107 -8.34 -7.03 0.14
C ALA A 107 -9.81 -7.03 0.58
N GLN A 108 -10.04 -7.29 1.87
CA GLN A 108 -11.40 -7.32 2.44
C GLN A 108 -12.15 -6.00 2.27
N LYS A 109 -11.42 -4.89 2.41
CA LYS A 109 -11.96 -3.55 2.18
C LYS A 109 -12.33 -3.29 0.72
N PHE A 110 -11.52 -3.77 -0.24
CA PHE A 110 -11.77 -3.63 -1.68
C PHE A 110 -12.88 -4.55 -2.18
N LEU A 111 -12.99 -5.75 -1.60
CA LEU A 111 -14.06 -6.71 -1.89
C LEU A 111 -15.44 -6.21 -1.43
N LYS A 112 -15.50 -5.44 -0.34
CA LYS A 112 -16.76 -5.00 0.27
C LYS A 112 -17.65 -4.25 -0.73
N GLY A 113 -18.80 -4.86 -1.05
CA GLY A 113 -19.83 -4.31 -1.92
C GLY A 113 -19.65 -4.62 -3.41
N VAL A 114 -18.61 -5.36 -3.79
CA VAL A 114 -18.38 -5.79 -5.18
C VAL A 114 -19.44 -6.82 -5.58
N ASP A 115 -20.06 -6.64 -6.75
CA ASP A 115 -20.89 -7.69 -7.38
C ASP A 115 -19.99 -8.73 -8.03
N LEU A 116 -19.85 -9.90 -7.39
CA LEU A 116 -19.04 -10.99 -7.94
C LEU A 116 -19.66 -11.67 -9.16
N LYS A 117 -20.94 -11.43 -9.47
CA LYS A 117 -21.56 -11.92 -10.71
C LYS A 117 -21.14 -11.09 -11.92
N ASN A 118 -20.91 -9.79 -11.72
CA ASN A 118 -20.46 -8.84 -12.74
C ASN A 118 -19.33 -7.96 -12.20
N PRO A 119 -18.16 -8.54 -11.88
CA PRO A 119 -17.13 -7.81 -11.17
C PRO A 119 -16.46 -6.76 -12.07
N PRO A 120 -16.08 -5.60 -11.52
CA PRO A 120 -15.47 -4.52 -12.30
C PRO A 120 -14.08 -4.93 -12.79
N ILE A 121 -13.71 -4.57 -14.02
CA ILE A 121 -12.34 -4.76 -14.55
C ILE A 121 -11.45 -3.52 -14.40
N ARG A 122 -11.98 -2.44 -13.80
CA ARG A 122 -11.23 -1.23 -13.45
C ARG A 122 -11.30 -1.04 -11.95
N ILE A 123 -10.15 -0.84 -11.30
CA ILE A 123 -10.08 -0.53 -9.86
C ILE A 123 -10.87 0.73 -9.54
N SER A 124 -10.82 1.72 -10.43
CA SER A 124 -11.55 2.99 -10.32
C SER A 124 -13.09 2.86 -10.42
N ALA A 125 -13.59 1.70 -10.84
CA ALA A 125 -15.01 1.37 -10.84
C ALA A 125 -15.44 0.53 -9.62
N THR A 126 -14.51 0.19 -8.72
CA THR A 126 -14.87 -0.54 -7.49
C THR A 126 -15.71 0.35 -6.56
N PRO A 127 -16.60 -0.25 -5.75
CA PRO A 127 -17.35 0.49 -4.73
C PRO A 127 -16.45 1.21 -3.72
N ARG A 128 -15.32 0.60 -3.37
CA ARG A 128 -14.34 1.23 -2.47
C ARG A 128 -13.72 2.47 -3.10
N PHE A 129 -13.24 2.39 -4.33
CA PHE A 129 -12.65 3.55 -5.00
C PHE A 129 -13.66 4.69 -5.10
N THR A 130 -14.87 4.39 -5.59
CA THR A 130 -15.93 5.39 -5.79
C THR A 130 -16.24 6.13 -4.50
N ARG A 131 -16.50 5.40 -3.40
CA ARG A 131 -16.78 5.98 -2.08
C ARG A 131 -15.59 6.74 -1.47
N LYS A 132 -14.35 6.37 -1.78
CA LYS A 132 -13.17 7.03 -1.20
C LYS A 132 -12.74 8.28 -1.96
N HIS A 133 -13.31 8.53 -3.13
CA HIS A 133 -12.94 9.67 -3.99
C HIS A 133 -14.17 10.47 -4.45
N ASP A 134 -15.34 10.29 -3.82
CA ASP A 134 -16.58 10.98 -4.20
C ASP A 134 -16.63 12.44 -3.74
N GLU A 135 -15.90 12.79 -2.68
CA GLU A 135 -15.73 14.17 -2.21
C GLU A 135 -14.73 15.00 -3.04
N LEU A 136 -13.96 14.35 -3.92
CA LEU A 136 -13.02 15.04 -4.80
C LEU A 136 -13.75 15.66 -5.99
N ASP A 137 -13.38 16.89 -6.37
CA ASP A 137 -13.88 17.50 -7.59
C ASP A 137 -13.52 16.62 -8.81
N PRO A 138 -14.49 16.10 -9.57
CA PRO A 138 -14.23 15.24 -10.72
C PRO A 138 -13.29 15.86 -11.76
N ALA A 139 -13.24 17.19 -11.87
CA ALA A 139 -12.37 17.89 -12.80
C ALA A 139 -10.88 17.61 -12.53
N VAL A 140 -10.51 17.28 -11.28
CA VAL A 140 -9.12 16.97 -10.90
C VAL A 140 -8.54 15.85 -11.75
N PHE A 141 -9.34 14.83 -12.07
CA PHE A 141 -8.93 13.67 -12.86
C PHE A 141 -8.69 13.98 -14.33
N THR A 142 -9.00 15.18 -14.80
CA THR A 142 -8.78 15.62 -16.20
C THR A 142 -7.71 16.70 -16.32
N THR A 143 -7.12 17.12 -15.19
CA THR A 143 -6.01 18.08 -15.19
C THR A 143 -4.78 17.46 -15.83
N LYS A 144 -3.88 18.31 -16.34
CA LYS A 144 -2.61 17.85 -16.96
C LYS A 144 -1.76 17.01 -16.00
N ASP A 145 -1.77 17.33 -14.71
CA ASP A 145 -0.90 16.69 -13.71
C ASP A 145 -1.44 15.35 -13.21
N VAL A 146 -2.75 15.13 -13.26
CA VAL A 146 -3.38 13.86 -12.85
C VAL A 146 -3.76 13.00 -14.06
N GLY A 147 -4.43 13.59 -15.06
CA GLY A 147 -4.77 12.98 -16.34
C GLY A 147 -5.88 11.92 -16.29
N SER A 148 -5.90 11.03 -15.30
CA SER A 148 -6.98 10.06 -15.11
C SER A 148 -7.04 9.49 -13.69
N LYS A 149 -8.16 8.81 -13.38
CA LYS A 149 -8.31 8.00 -12.15
C LYS A 149 -7.33 6.82 -12.06
N ALA A 150 -6.70 6.43 -13.16
CA ALA A 150 -5.73 5.34 -13.19
C ALA A 150 -4.35 5.75 -12.64
N HIS A 151 -4.01 7.04 -12.67
CA HIS A 151 -2.71 7.55 -12.21
C HIS A 151 -2.69 7.76 -10.70
N CYS A 152 -2.85 6.68 -9.93
CA CYS A 152 -2.97 6.76 -8.46
C CYS A 152 -1.77 7.46 -7.82
N ASN A 153 -0.56 7.26 -8.37
CA ASN A 153 0.68 7.87 -7.92
C ASN A 153 0.78 9.38 -8.15
N ALA A 154 -0.12 9.98 -8.95
CA ALA A 154 -0.20 11.43 -9.09
C ALA A 154 -0.60 12.11 -7.77
N CYS A 155 -1.45 11.45 -6.97
CA CYS A 155 -1.91 11.95 -5.66
C CYS A 155 -1.33 11.15 -4.48
N HIS A 156 -1.24 9.83 -4.61
CA HIS A 156 -0.69 8.92 -3.59
C HIS A 156 0.78 8.63 -3.91
N ARG A 157 1.71 9.49 -3.46
CA ARG A 157 3.14 9.41 -3.84
C ARG A 157 3.82 8.09 -3.46
N GLU A 158 3.31 7.43 -2.43
CA GLU A 158 3.82 6.14 -1.91
C GLU A 158 3.05 4.93 -2.46
N ALA A 159 2.19 5.13 -3.46
CA ALA A 159 1.38 4.07 -4.06
C ALA A 159 2.22 2.91 -4.63
N LYS A 160 3.45 3.19 -5.10
CA LYS A 160 4.41 2.17 -5.56
C LYS A 160 4.76 1.17 -4.46
N ASP A 161 4.75 1.62 -3.20
CA ASP A 161 5.04 0.83 -2.01
C ASP A 161 3.76 0.22 -1.41
N GLY A 162 2.61 0.40 -2.07
CA GLY A 162 1.32 -0.13 -1.62
C GLY A 162 0.66 0.71 -0.54
N LEU A 163 1.09 1.97 -0.38
CA LEU A 163 0.58 2.91 0.61
C LEU A 163 -0.36 3.93 -0.07
N PHE A 164 -1.58 3.98 0.44
CA PHE A 164 -2.66 4.83 -0.08
C PHE A 164 -3.37 5.61 1.04
N ASP A 165 -2.69 5.82 2.16
CA ASP A 165 -3.24 6.52 3.31
C ASP A 165 -3.64 7.95 2.93
N GLU A 166 -4.80 8.39 3.40
CA GLU A 166 -5.33 9.72 3.11
C GLU A 166 -4.48 10.82 3.76
N ASP A 167 -3.84 10.54 4.90
CA ASP A 167 -3.01 11.49 5.64
C ASP A 167 -1.79 11.99 4.84
N THR A 168 -1.32 11.20 3.88
CA THR A 168 -0.13 11.50 3.06
C THR A 168 -0.48 11.92 1.63
N VAL A 169 -1.77 11.96 1.26
CA VAL A 169 -2.22 12.36 -0.08
C VAL A 169 -1.79 13.79 -0.38
N LYS A 170 -1.28 13.99 -1.60
CA LYS A 170 -1.00 15.31 -2.14
C LYS A 170 -1.65 15.50 -3.51
N ILE A 171 -2.72 16.29 -3.58
CA ILE A 171 -3.47 16.51 -4.83
C ILE A 171 -2.84 17.66 -5.62
N PRO A 172 -2.40 17.44 -6.87
CA PRO A 172 -1.90 18.51 -7.73
C PRO A 172 -2.95 19.62 -7.92
N GLY A 173 -2.51 20.88 -7.85
CA GLY A 173 -3.39 22.05 -7.96
C GLY A 173 -4.20 22.39 -6.70
N TYR A 174 -4.14 21.59 -5.64
CA TYR A 174 -4.81 21.88 -4.36
C TYR A 174 -3.85 22.54 -3.36
N ILE A 175 -4.41 23.21 -2.34
CA ILE A 175 -3.65 23.56 -1.14
C ILE A 175 -3.58 22.31 -0.28
N ASN A 176 -2.35 21.83 -0.04
CA ASN A 176 -2.07 20.57 0.62
C ASN A 176 -1.56 20.81 2.05
N LEU A 177 -2.42 20.61 3.05
CA LEU A 177 -2.11 20.81 4.47
C LEU A 177 -1.65 19.49 5.14
N PRO A 178 -1.15 19.52 6.39
CA PRO A 178 -0.87 18.31 7.16
C PRO A 178 -2.10 17.42 7.35
N PHE A 179 -1.88 16.11 7.58
CA PHE A 179 -2.93 15.11 7.86
C PHE A 179 -3.97 15.00 6.73
N GLY A 180 -3.53 14.94 5.47
CA GLY A 180 -4.43 14.67 4.35
C GLY A 180 -5.44 15.75 4.01
N ILE A 181 -5.40 16.91 4.68
CA ILE A 181 -6.35 17.99 4.43
C ILE A 181 -5.99 18.66 3.08
N ASN A 182 -6.88 18.53 2.10
CA ASN A 182 -6.72 19.05 0.75
C ASN A 182 -7.83 20.05 0.43
N ILE A 183 -7.48 21.31 0.14
CA ILE A 183 -8.45 22.37 -0.14
C ILE A 183 -8.34 22.77 -1.60
N LYS A 184 -9.44 22.65 -2.35
CA LYS A 184 -9.53 23.15 -3.73
C LYS A 184 -9.51 24.69 -3.71
N PRO A 185 -8.57 25.35 -4.40
CA PRO A 185 -8.62 26.79 -4.61
C PRO A 185 -9.91 27.23 -5.30
N LEU A 186 -10.43 28.41 -4.93
CA LEU A 186 -11.64 29.01 -5.52
C LEU A 186 -11.34 30.20 -6.45
N TRP A 187 -10.08 30.41 -6.82
CA TRP A 187 -9.60 31.55 -7.61
C TRP A 187 -9.24 31.17 -9.04
#